data_AF-A0A916GHY4-F1
#
_entry.id   AF-A0A916GHY4-F1
#
_cell.length_a   1.000
_cell.length_b   1.000
_cell.length_c   1.000
_cell.angle_alpha   90.00
_cell.angle_beta   90.00
_cell.angle_gamma   90.00
#
_symmetry.space_group_name_H-M   'P 1'
#
loop_
_entity.id
_entity.type
_entity.pdbx_description
1 polymer ?
#
loop_
_entity_poly.entity_id
_entity_poly.type
_entity_poly.pdbx_seq_one_letter_code
_entity_poly.pdbx_strand_id
1 'polypeptide(L)'
;MRFRKRLLFGFAAALWLGIGFASAAPDSKQLEAELQALPWKQFRAVIESVPNLKADVEQYGSAGWAYVKATYKTYGWKKNIDRLSPEQKSRLAELIGKAKAAK
;
A
#
# COMPACT_ATOMS: atom_id res chain seq x y z
N MET A 1 52.05 14.55 0.39
CA MET A 1 51.62 14.25 1.77
C MET A 1 50.22 13.64 1.75
N ARG A 2 50.07 12.47 2.40
CA ARG A 2 48.89 11.86 3.07
C ARG A 2 47.53 11.82 2.31
N PHE A 3 47.12 10.70 1.70
CA PHE A 3 46.46 9.48 2.27
C PHE A 3 45.01 9.66 2.80
N ARG A 4 44.15 8.70 2.37
CA ARG A 4 42.85 8.23 2.92
C ARG A 4 41.60 8.88 2.27
N LYS A 5 40.52 8.16 1.89
CA LYS A 5 40.07 6.79 2.16
C LYS A 5 38.94 6.41 1.17
N ARG A 6 38.95 5.15 0.72
CA ARG A 6 37.82 4.43 0.10
C ARG A 6 36.58 4.46 1.01
N LEU A 7 35.39 4.61 0.42
CA LEU A 7 34.14 4.03 0.93
C LEU A 7 33.35 3.51 -0.27
N LEU A 8 33.54 2.21 -0.49
CA LEU A 8 32.68 1.36 -1.30
C LEU A 8 31.30 1.37 -0.65
N PHE A 9 30.33 2.07 -1.24
CA PHE A 9 28.93 1.82 -0.95
C PHE A 9 28.44 0.77 -1.93
N GLY A 10 28.51 -0.49 -1.48
CA GLY A 10 27.78 -1.59 -2.08
C GLY A 10 26.28 -1.28 -1.95
N PHE A 11 25.68 -0.87 -3.06
CA PHE A 11 24.23 -0.96 -3.21
C PHE A 11 23.90 -2.42 -3.46
N ALA A 12 23.46 -3.10 -2.40
CA ALA A 12 22.68 -4.31 -2.52
C ALA A 12 21.37 -3.94 -3.25
N ALA A 13 21.38 -4.08 -4.58
CA ALA A 13 20.15 -4.16 -5.35
C ALA A 13 19.44 -5.44 -4.90
N ALA A 14 18.54 -5.27 -3.93
CA ALA A 14 17.61 -6.30 -3.52
C ALA A 14 16.91 -6.80 -4.78
N LEU A 15 17.17 -8.07 -5.11
CA LEU A 15 16.49 -8.79 -6.17
C LEU A 15 14.99 -8.58 -5.98
N TRP A 16 14.40 -7.89 -6.94
CA TRP A 16 12.96 -7.86 -7.15
C TRP A 16 12.58 -9.27 -7.58
N LEU A 17 12.21 -10.10 -6.60
CA LEU A 17 11.60 -11.40 -6.86
C LEU A 17 10.32 -11.13 -7.65
N GLY A 18 10.36 -11.51 -8.93
CA GLY A 18 9.18 -11.64 -9.75
C GLY A 18 8.20 -12.56 -9.05
N ILE A 19 7.06 -12.02 -8.64
CA ILE A 19 5.88 -12.79 -8.30
C ILE A 19 5.01 -12.78 -9.53
N GLY A 20 4.84 -13.98 -10.09
CA GLY A 20 4.11 -14.22 -11.32
C GLY A 20 2.68 -13.68 -11.27
N PHE A 21 2.30 -13.00 -12.34
CA PHE A 21 0.91 -12.70 -12.66
C PHE A 21 0.22 -13.99 -13.10
N ALA A 22 -0.06 -14.89 -12.15
CA ALA A 22 -1.07 -15.91 -12.35
C ALA A 22 -2.44 -15.22 -12.20
N SER A 23 -3.29 -15.37 -13.21
CA SER A 23 -4.61 -14.75 -13.39
C SER A 23 -5.65 -15.19 -12.34
N ALA A 24 -5.37 -14.94 -11.07
CA ALA A 24 -6.30 -15.02 -9.95
C ALA A 24 -6.40 -13.60 -9.35
N ALA A 25 -7.61 -13.19 -8.94
CA ALA A 25 -7.80 -11.88 -8.32
C ALA A 25 -6.77 -11.66 -7.19
N PRO A 26 -6.17 -10.45 -7.08
CA PRO A 26 -5.10 -10.23 -6.11
C PRO A 26 -5.57 -10.54 -4.69
N ASP A 27 -4.73 -11.26 -3.95
CA ASP A 27 -5.05 -11.76 -2.62
C ASP A 27 -5.30 -10.60 -1.64
N SER A 28 -6.41 -10.66 -0.91
CA SER A 28 -6.82 -9.58 -0.01
C SER A 28 -5.82 -9.31 1.11
N LYS A 29 -5.11 -10.34 1.59
CA LYS A 29 -4.10 -10.23 2.64
C LYS A 29 -2.81 -9.61 2.10
N GLN A 30 -2.43 -9.96 0.86
CA GLN A 30 -1.33 -9.31 0.17
C GLN A 30 -1.64 -7.82 -0.05
N LEU A 31 -2.82 -7.48 -0.58
CA LEU A 31 -3.22 -6.09 -0.80
C LEU A 31 -3.27 -5.29 0.50
N GLU A 32 -3.73 -5.88 1.61
CA GLU A 32 -3.65 -5.25 2.93
C GLU A 32 -2.20 -4.91 3.29
N ALA A 33 -1.30 -5.89 3.23
CA ALA A 33 0.09 -5.68 3.61
C ALA A 33 0.76 -4.61 2.73
N GLU A 34 0.49 -4.63 1.42
CA GLU A 34 1.03 -3.65 0.49
C GLU A 34 0.47 -2.24 0.69
N LEU A 35 -0.81 -2.13 1.05
CA LEU A 35 -1.47 -0.87 1.39
C LEU A 35 -0.92 -0.30 2.71
N GLN A 36 -0.80 -1.13 3.75
CA GLN A 36 -0.27 -0.75 5.07
C GLN A 36 1.21 -0.34 5.03
N ALA A 37 1.97 -0.86 4.07
CA ALA A 37 3.37 -0.49 3.86
C ALA A 37 3.53 0.95 3.30
N LEU A 38 2.47 1.55 2.74
CA LEU A 38 2.53 2.91 2.20
C LEU A 38 2.64 3.96 3.33
N PRO A 39 3.37 5.07 3.10
CA PRO A 39 3.27 6.26 3.94
C PRO A 39 1.84 6.79 3.99
N TRP A 40 1.45 7.40 5.11
CA TRP A 40 0.09 7.92 5.34
C TRP A 40 -0.49 8.74 4.17
N LYS A 41 0.29 9.63 3.56
CA LYS A 41 -0.16 10.48 2.45
C LYS A 41 -0.57 9.65 1.22
N GLN A 42 0.23 8.63 0.91
CA GLN A 42 -0.02 7.71 -0.20
C GLN A 42 -1.17 6.75 0.13
N PHE A 43 -1.17 6.19 1.34
CA PHE A 43 -2.26 5.37 1.86
C PHE A 43 -3.62 6.07 1.73
N ARG A 44 -3.70 7.31 2.22
CA ARG A 44 -4.91 8.11 2.17
C ARG A 44 -5.40 8.33 0.74
N ALA A 45 -4.49 8.70 -0.18
CA ALA A 45 -4.84 8.90 -1.58
C ALA A 45 -5.40 7.62 -2.24
N VAL A 46 -4.86 6.45 -1.89
CA VAL A 46 -5.36 5.16 -2.38
C VAL A 46 -6.77 4.89 -1.84
N ILE A 47 -7.02 5.06 -0.54
CA ILE A 47 -8.35 4.88 0.05
C ILE A 47 -9.36 5.86 -0.56
N GLU A 48 -8.99 7.14 -0.71
CA GLU A 48 -9.85 8.16 -1.32
C GLU A 48 -10.21 7.84 -2.79
N SER A 49 -9.33 7.11 -3.49
CA SER A 49 -9.54 6.68 -4.89
C SER A 49 -10.45 5.45 -5.03
N VAL A 50 -10.77 4.75 -3.93
CA VAL A 50 -11.65 3.57 -3.92
C VAL A 50 -12.96 3.93 -3.20
N PRO A 51 -14.07 4.18 -3.92
CA PRO A 51 -15.32 4.68 -3.34
C PRO A 51 -15.83 3.86 -2.16
N ASN A 52 -15.74 2.53 -2.23
CA ASN A 52 -16.22 1.65 -1.16
C ASN A 52 -15.40 1.81 0.14
N LEU A 53 -14.07 1.87 0.02
CA LEU A 53 -13.19 2.05 1.17
C LEU A 53 -13.31 3.47 1.74
N LYS A 54 -13.41 4.47 0.87
CA LYS A 54 -13.67 5.86 1.26
C LYS A 54 -14.97 5.96 2.06
N ALA A 55 -16.06 5.37 1.58
CA ALA A 55 -17.36 5.39 2.25
C ALA A 55 -17.30 4.73 3.65
N ASP A 56 -16.58 3.61 3.80
CA ASP A 56 -16.38 2.95 5.10
C ASP A 56 -15.65 3.85 6.12
N VAL A 57 -14.79 4.77 5.68
CA VAL A 57 -14.10 5.72 6.56
C VAL A 57 -14.92 6.99 6.78
N GLU A 58 -15.53 7.52 5.72
CA GLU A 58 -16.34 8.73 5.74
C GLU A 58 -17.66 8.58 6.48
N GLN A 59 -18.20 7.36 6.66
CA GLN A 59 -19.37 7.14 7.52
C GLN A 59 -19.13 7.63 8.97
N TYR A 60 -17.87 7.68 9.39
CA TYR A 60 -17.44 8.19 10.70
C TYR A 60 -16.87 9.63 10.63
N GLY A 61 -16.95 10.28 9.47
CA GLY A 61 -16.49 11.64 9.23
C GLY A 61 -15.02 11.88 9.58
N SER A 62 -14.73 13.03 10.20
CA SER A 62 -13.37 13.41 10.61
C SER A 62 -12.77 12.46 11.65
N ALA A 63 -13.61 11.85 12.51
CA ALA A 63 -13.17 10.90 13.51
C ALA A 63 -12.70 9.58 12.87
N GLY A 64 -13.37 9.14 11.80
CA GLY A 64 -12.95 7.97 11.01
C GLY A 64 -11.54 8.13 10.43
N TRP A 65 -11.27 9.26 9.79
CA TRP A 65 -9.95 9.56 9.24
C TRP A 65 -8.87 9.68 10.30
N ALA A 66 -9.19 10.24 11.48
CA ALA A 66 -8.25 10.31 12.61
C ALA A 66 -7.92 8.92 13.16
N TYR A 67 -8.94 8.06 13.32
CA TYR A 67 -8.76 6.68 13.76
C TYR A 67 -7.92 5.87 12.77
N VAL A 68 -8.25 5.96 11.48
CA VAL A 68 -7.49 5.31 10.41
C VAL A 68 -6.06 5.82 10.37
N LYS A 69 -5.81 7.13 10.51
CA LYS A 69 -4.44 7.67 10.59
C LYS A 69 -3.63 7.09 11.74
N ALA A 70 -4.27 6.83 12.89
CA ALA A 70 -3.60 6.25 14.05
C ALA A 70 -3.37 4.74 13.91
N THR A 71 -4.26 4.03 13.21
CA THR A 71 -4.28 2.56 13.19
C THR A 71 -4.02 1.94 11.82
N TYR A 72 -3.79 2.71 10.75
CA TYR A 72 -3.79 2.19 9.37
C TYR A 72 -2.80 1.06 9.14
N LYS A 73 -1.68 1.01 9.87
CA LYS A 73 -0.65 -0.05 9.78
C LYS A 73 -1.03 -1.36 10.47
N THR A 74 -1.97 -1.32 11.41
CA THR A 74 -2.37 -2.47 12.23
C THR A 74 -3.85 -2.82 12.08
N TYR A 75 -4.63 -1.94 11.45
CA TYR A 75 -6.04 -2.15 11.16
C TYR A 75 -6.22 -3.22 10.09
N GLY A 76 -7.08 -4.20 10.36
CA GLY A 76 -7.32 -5.34 9.47
C GLY A 76 -8.15 -4.97 8.23
N TRP A 77 -7.54 -4.30 7.26
CA TRP A 77 -8.17 -3.87 6.00
C TRP A 77 -8.66 -5.02 5.13
N LYS A 78 -8.17 -6.25 5.34
CA LYS A 78 -8.58 -7.45 4.62
C LYS A 78 -10.09 -7.58 4.53
N LYS A 79 -10.83 -7.35 5.61
CA LYS A 79 -12.31 -7.49 5.58
C LYS A 79 -12.96 -6.49 4.62
N ASN A 80 -12.45 -5.27 4.56
CA ASN A 80 -12.93 -4.25 3.63
C ASN A 80 -12.50 -4.56 2.19
N ILE A 81 -11.28 -5.06 2.00
CA ILE A 81 -10.75 -5.48 0.69
C ILE A 81 -11.48 -6.72 0.17
N ASP A 82 -11.86 -7.66 1.02
CA ASP A 82 -12.62 -8.86 0.64
C ASP A 82 -14.00 -8.54 0.10
N ARG A 83 -14.60 -7.42 0.51
CA ARG A 83 -15.88 -6.91 -0.01
C ARG A 83 -15.73 -6.30 -1.41
N LEU A 84 -14.51 -6.08 -1.89
CA LEU A 84 -14.25 -5.56 -3.23
C LEU A 84 -14.42 -6.69 -4.26
N SER A 85 -15.03 -6.35 -5.39
CA SER A 85 -15.07 -7.24 -6.57
C SER A 85 -13.65 -7.48 -7.11
N PRO A 86 -13.42 -8.56 -7.89
CA PRO A 86 -12.14 -8.84 -8.50
C PRO A 86 -11.54 -7.66 -9.29
N GLU A 87 -12.39 -6.92 -10.02
CA GLU A 87 -11.99 -5.74 -10.78
C GLU A 87 -11.52 -4.60 -9.87
N GLN A 88 -12.24 -4.36 -8.77
CA GLN A 88 -11.87 -3.36 -7.77
C GLN A 88 -10.58 -3.75 -7.03
N LYS A 89 -10.35 -5.04 -6.77
CA LYS A 89 -9.09 -5.53 -6.19
C LYS A 89 -7.91 -5.30 -7.14
N SER A 90 -8.09 -5.59 -8.42
CA SER A 90 -7.07 -5.29 -9.44
C SER A 90 -6.78 -3.79 -9.51
N ARG A 91 -7.81 -2.93 -9.51
CA ARG A 91 -7.62 -1.48 -9.50
C ARG A 91 -6.93 -0.98 -8.24
N LEU A 92 -7.24 -1.56 -7.08
CA LEU A 92 -6.54 -1.27 -5.82
C LEU A 92 -5.06 -1.64 -5.91
N ALA A 93 -4.74 -2.80 -6.47
CA ALA A 93 -3.36 -3.24 -6.70
C ALA A 93 -2.59 -2.23 -7.59
N GLU A 94 -3.21 -1.77 -8.68
CA GLU A 94 -2.62 -0.76 -9.57
C GLU A 94 -2.39 0.58 -8.85
N LEU A 95 -3.37 1.04 -8.06
CA LEU A 95 -3.26 2.29 -7.29
C LEU A 95 -2.14 2.20 -6.24
N ILE A 96 -2.03 1.07 -5.55
CA ILE A 96 -0.93 0.81 -4.61
C ILE A 96 0.41 0.82 -5.35
N GLY A 97 0.50 0.15 -6.51
CA GLY A 97 1.71 0.15 -7.34
C GLY A 97 2.12 1.56 -7.77
N LYS A 98 1.18 2.38 -8.24
CA LYS A 98 1.41 3.78 -8.60
C LYS A 98 1.86 4.61 -7.39
N ALA A 99 1.23 4.40 -6.23
CA ALA A 99 1.59 5.10 -5.01
C ALA A 99 3.01 4.75 -4.55
N LYS A 100 3.41 3.48 -4.61
CA LYS A 100 4.78 3.03 -4.32
C LYS A 100 5.82 3.65 -5.27
N ALA A 101 5.47 3.80 -6.54
CA ALA A 101 6.34 4.38 -7.57
C ALA A 101 6.47 5.90 -7.45
N ALA A 102 5.48 6.59 -6.88
CA ALA A 102 5.47 8.04 -6.66
C ALA A 102 6.34 8.50 -5.47
N LYS A 103 7.47 7.83 -5.25
CA LYS A 103 8.40 8.05 -4.13
C LYS A 103 9.13 9.37 -4.23
#